data_AF-A0A6N9R6R1-F1
#
_entry.id   AF-A0A6N9R6R1-F1
#
_cell.length_a   1.000
_cell.length_b   1.000
_cell.length_c   1.000
_cell.angle_alpha   90.00
_cell.angle_beta   90.00
_cell.angle_gamma   90.00
#
_symmetry.space_group_name_H-M   'P 1'
#
loop_
_entity.id
_entity.type
_entity.pdbx_description
1 polymer ?
#
loop_
_entity_poly.entity_id
_entity_poly.type
_entity_poly.pdbx_seq_one_letter_code
_entity_poly.pdbx_strand_id
1 'polypeptide(L)' 'MKLGWIGIGRMGFEMAMWRAKADADVAGWNRIAETDSWMETRV' A
#
# COMPACT_ATOMS: atom_id res chain seq x y z
N MET A 1 -1.33 -13.37 9.40
CA MET A 1 0.15 -13.19 9.31
C MET A 1 0.45 -11.71 9.27
N LYS A 2 1.43 -11.20 10.04
CA LYS A 2 1.81 -9.77 10.02
C LYS A 2 2.88 -9.51 8.97
N LEU A 3 2.64 -8.58 8.06
CA LEU A 3 3.52 -8.24 6.94
C LEU A 3 3.89 -6.75 6.98
N GLY A 4 5.19 -6.46 7.07
CA GLY A 4 5.72 -5.13 6.82
C GLY A 4 5.94 -4.92 5.32
N TRP A 5 5.50 -3.78 4.79
CA TRP A 5 5.63 -3.44 3.36
C TRP A 5 6.38 -2.13 3.18
N ILE A 6 7.53 -2.15 2.49
CA ILE A 6 8.34 -0.97 2.23
C ILE A 6 8.17 -0.56 0.77
N GLY A 7 7.81 0.70 0.54
CA GLY A 7 7.59 1.26 -0.80
C GLY A 7 6.15 1.08 -1.27
N ILE A 8 5.29 1.99 -0.84
CA ILE A 8 3.89 2.07 -1.28
C ILE A 8 3.80 2.98 -2.50
N GLY A 9 4.55 2.73 -3.57
CA GLY A 9 4.31 3.39 -4.86
C GLY A 9 3.06 2.83 -5.56
N ARG A 10 2.78 3.25 -6.79
CA ARG A 10 1.61 2.79 -7.58
C ARG A 10 1.44 1.25 -7.60
N MET A 11 2.53 0.53 -7.89
CA MET A 11 2.51 -0.95 -7.90
C MET A 11 2.54 -1.53 -6.48
N GLY A 12 3.35 -0.95 -5.58
CA GLY A 12 3.51 -1.44 -4.20
C GLY A 12 2.21 -1.39 -3.40
N PHE A 13 1.41 -0.35 -3.62
CA PHE A 13 0.09 -0.19 -3.03
C PHE A 13 -0.89 -1.28 -3.46
N GLU A 14 -1.02 -1.52 -4.78
CA GLU A 14 -1.95 -2.52 -5.30
C GLU A 14 -1.61 -3.93 -4.77
N MET A 15 -0.32 -4.25 -4.66
CA MET A 15 0.13 -5.51 -4.06
C MET A 15 -0.14 -5.60 -2.55
N ALA A 16 0.12 -4.53 -1.80
CA ALA A 16 -0.19 -4.47 -0.38
C ALA A 16 -1.70 -4.64 -0.12
N MET A 17 -2.53 -4.00 -0.94
CA MET A 17 -3.99 -4.14 -0.97
C MET A 17 -4.44 -5.58 -1.24
N TRP A 18 -3.83 -6.27 -2.21
CA TRP A 18 -4.15 -7.67 -2.49
C TRP A 18 -3.85 -8.58 -1.30
N ARG A 19 -2.75 -8.32 -0.59
CA ARG A 19 -2.40 -9.07 0.62
C ARG A 19 -3.34 -8.75 1.78
N ALA A 20 -3.73 -7.49 1.96
CA ALA A 20 -4.73 -7.10 2.94
C ALA A 20 -6.08 -7.79 2.70
N LYS A 21 -6.51 -7.88 1.43
CA LYS A 21 -7.73 -8.62 1.03
C LYS A 21 -7.64 -10.13 1.26
N ALA A 22 -6.43 -10.69 1.32
CA ALA A 22 -6.18 -12.09 1.62
C ALA A 22 -6.03 -12.35 3.14
N ASP A 23 -6.60 -11.49 3.98
CA ASP A 23 -6.59 -11.58 5.45
C ASP A 23 -5.18 -11.48 6.08
N ALA A 24 -4.25 -10.81 5.39
CA ALA A 24 -2.96 -10.46 5.98
C ALA A 24 -3.06 -9.10 6.70
N ASP A 25 -2.44 -9.02 7.88
CA ASP A 25 -2.26 -7.77 8.62
C ASP A 25 -1.05 -7.04 8.05
N VAL A 26 -1.29 -6.07 7.16
CA VAL A 26 -0.25 -5.37 6.38
C VAL A 26 -0.01 -3.97 6.93
N ALA A 27 1.20 -3.73 7.41
CA ALA A 27 1.68 -2.39 7.79
C ALA A 27 2.62 -1.85 6.71
N GLY A 28 2.20 -0.78 6.04
CA GLY A 28 2.97 -0.17 4.97
C GLY A 28 3.77 1.05 5.42
N TRP A 29 4.96 1.23 4.84
CA TRP A 29 5.81 2.41 5.02
C TRP A 29 6.28 2.93 3.67
N ASN A 30 6.20 4.25 3.48
CA ASN A 30 6.76 4.94 2.32
C ASN A 30 7.54 6.17 2.78
N ARG A 31 8.67 6.45 2.11
CA ARG A 31 9.50 7.63 2.42
C ARG A 31 8.80 8.93 2.03
N ILE A 32 8.04 8.89 0.94
CA ILE A 32 7.35 10.04 0.37
C ILE A 32 5.85 9.82 0.57
N ALA A 33 5.15 10.81 1.11
CA ALA A 33 3.70 10.75 1.33
C ALA A 33 2.88 10.84 0.02
N GLU A 34 3.52 11.19 -1.12
CA GLU A 34 2.91 11.48 -2.42
C GLU A 34 2.11 10.31 -3.04
N THR A 35 2.05 9.16 -2.38
CA THR A 35 1.06 8.12 -2.69
C THR A 35 -0.38 8.66 -2.77
N ASP A 36 -0.69 9.70 -1.98
CA ASP A 36 -2.01 10.29 -1.89
C ASP A 36 -2.47 10.98 -3.19
N SER A 37 -1.57 11.60 -3.96
CA SER A 37 -1.94 12.29 -5.22
C SER A 37 -2.46 11.34 -6.29
N TRP A 38 -1.94 10.11 -6.30
CA TRP A 38 -2.40 9.04 -7.18
C TRP A 38 -3.72 8.41 -6.71
N MET A 39 -3.97 8.37 -5.40
CA MET A 39 -5.21 7.86 -4.83
C MET A 39 -6.37 8.86 -5.03
N GLU A 40 -6.11 10.16 -4.88
CA GLU A 40 -7.09 11.24 -5.10
C GLU A 40 -7.64 11.25 -6.54
N THR A 41 -6.83 10.82 -7.52
CA THR A 41 -7.25 10.72 -8.93
C THR A 41 -8.21 9.53 -9.20
N ARG A 42 -8.39 8.62 -8.24
CA ARG A 42 -9.19 7.38 -8.39
C ARG A 42 -10.47 7.35 -7.54
N VAL A 43 -10.79 8.42 -6.81
CA VAL A 43 -12.06 8.57 -6.06
C VAL A 43 -13.08 9.36 -6.86
#